data_AF-A0A2V2LEV3-F1
#
_entry.id   AF-A0A2V2LEV3-F1
#
_cell.length_a   1.000
_cell.length_b   1.000
_cell.length_c   1.000
_cell.angle_alpha   90.00
_cell.angle_beta   90.00
_cell.angle_gamma   90.00
#
_symmetry.space_group_name_H-M   'P 1'
#
loop_
_entity.id
_entity.type
_entity.pdbx_description
1 polymer ?
#
loop_
_entity_poly.entity_id
_entity_poly.type
_entity_poly.pdbx_seq_one_letter_code
_entity_poly.pdbx_strand_id
1 'polypeptide(L)' 'MDVLRFLIPVSLGLGGLGLLAFFWTLRSNQYDDPDGDSRRILTDDYDDAPRPDRSDDTRPDSSDDAGGGQGKE' A
#
# COMPACT_ATOMS: atom_id res chain seq x y z
N MET A 1 -18.10 48.66 -16.06
CA MET A 1 -16.85 48.24 -15.36
C MET A 1 -17.22 47.48 -14.08
N ASP A 2 -18.07 46.46 -14.19
CA ASP A 2 -18.62 45.73 -13.04
C ASP A 2 -18.18 44.27 -13.07
N VAL A 3 -18.05 43.68 -14.26
CA VAL A 3 -17.53 42.32 -14.47
C VAL A 3 -16.16 42.11 -13.86
N LEU A 4 -15.19 43.03 -14.05
CA LEU A 4 -13.87 42.90 -13.43
C LEU A 4 -13.94 42.83 -11.90
N ARG A 5 -14.92 43.51 -11.29
CA ARG A 5 -15.12 43.56 -9.84
C ARG A 5 -15.51 42.19 -9.26
N PHE A 6 -16.15 41.35 -10.07
CA PHE A 6 -16.47 39.96 -9.74
C PHE A 6 -15.38 38.98 -10.21
N LEU A 7 -14.79 39.19 -11.38
CA LEU A 7 -13.79 38.28 -11.95
C LEU A 7 -12.50 38.23 -11.13
N ILE A 8 -12.04 39.37 -10.60
CA ILE A 8 -10.83 39.45 -9.78
C ILE A 8 -10.94 38.59 -8.52
N PRO A 9 -11.95 38.77 -7.65
CA PRO A 9 -12.07 37.95 -6.43
C PRO A 9 -12.37 36.49 -6.73
N VAL A 10 -13.16 36.18 -7.79
CA VAL A 10 -13.42 34.80 -8.20
C VAL A 10 -12.13 34.10 -8.65
N SER A 11 -11.31 34.76 -9.46
CA SER A 11 -10.02 34.23 -9.92
C SER A 11 -9.03 34.03 -8.77
N LEU A 12 -8.93 35.01 -7.86
CA LEU A 12 -8.13 34.89 -6.64
C LEU A 12 -8.62 33.74 -5.74
N GLY A 13 -9.93 33.57 -5.61
CA GLY A 13 -10.54 32.47 -4.87
C GLY A 13 -10.22 31.11 -5.50
N LEU A 14 -10.38 30.97 -6.82
CA LEU A 14 -10.05 29.74 -7.54
C LEU A 14 -8.55 29.41 -7.48
N GLY A 15 -7.69 30.42 -7.64
CA GLY A 15 -6.24 30.26 -7.49
C GLY A 15 -5.85 29.83 -6.08
N GLY A 16 -6.43 30.47 -5.05
CA GLY A 16 -6.22 30.12 -3.65
C GLY A 16 -6.71 28.72 -3.30
N LEU A 17 -7.89 28.33 -3.79
CA LEU A 17 -8.43 26.99 -3.62
C LEU A 17 -7.52 25.92 -4.27
N GLY A 18 -7.03 26.19 -5.48
CA GLY A 18 -6.08 25.32 -6.17
C GLY A 18 -4.75 25.17 -5.41
N LEU A 19 -4.22 26.27 -4.89
CA LEU A 19 -3.02 26.25 -4.04
C LEU A 19 -3.25 25.42 -2.76
N LEU A 20 -4.37 25.63 -2.05
CA LEU A 20 -4.70 24.86 -0.85
C LEU A 20 -4.86 23.38 -1.15
N ALA A 21 -5.54 23.04 -2.24
CA ALA A 21 -5.67 21.66 -2.70
C ALA A 21 -4.29 21.05 -2.99
N PHE A 22 -3.41 21.77 -3.70
CA PHE A 22 -2.04 21.33 -4.00
C PHE A 22 -1.20 21.07 -2.73
N PHE A 23 -1.24 21.97 -1.75
CA PHE A 23 -0.56 21.75 -0.47
C PHE A 23 -1.17 20.58 0.31
N TRP A 24 -2.48 20.39 0.24
CA TRP A 24 -3.16 19.25 0.83
C TRP A 24 -2.75 17.93 0.17
N THR A 25 -2.59 17.86 -1.16
CA THR A 25 -2.11 16.64 -1.83
C THR A 25 -0.67 16.32 -1.48
N LEU A 26 0.20 17.33 -1.35
CA LEU A 26 1.59 17.13 -0.93
C LEU A 26 1.70 16.65 0.52
N ARG A 27 0.84 17.16 1.41
CA ARG A 27 0.81 16.73 2.82
C ARG A 27 0.08 15.42 3.03
N SER A 28 -0.84 15.08 2.13
CA SER A 28 -1.45 13.75 2.09
C SER A 28 -0.32 12.78 1.75
N ASN A 29 0.12 12.06 2.77
CA ASN A 29 1.20 11.09 2.76
C ASN A 29 0.90 9.84 1.89
N GLN A 30 0.20 10.05 0.77
CA GLN A 30 -0.15 9.08 -0.27
C GLN A 30 1.09 8.61 -1.05
N TYR A 31 2.26 9.17 -0.74
CA TYR A 31 3.57 8.79 -1.28
C TYR A 31 4.44 8.02 -0.26
N ASP A 32 3.85 7.49 0.81
CA ASP A 32 4.59 6.57 1.69
C ASP A 32 4.71 5.14 1.11
N ASP A 33 3.97 4.82 0.04
CA ASP A 33 4.12 3.55 -0.68
C ASP A 33 4.11 3.61 -2.23
N PRO A 34 4.78 4.57 -2.91
CA PRO A 34 5.04 4.53 -4.34
C PRO A 34 6.12 3.48 -4.67
N ASP A 35 6.96 3.13 -3.69
CA ASP A 35 8.01 2.12 -3.80
C ASP A 35 7.45 0.69 -3.75
N GLY A 36 6.33 0.41 -3.07
CA GLY A 36 5.73 -0.92 -3.01
C GLY A 36 5.22 -1.43 -4.35
N ASP A 37 4.67 -0.56 -5.20
CA ASP A 37 4.23 -0.94 -6.55
C ASP A 37 5.42 -0.99 -7.53
N SER A 38 6.34 -0.03 -7.44
CA SER A 38 7.56 0.03 -8.25
C SER A 38 8.51 -1.15 -8.00
N ARG A 39 8.53 -1.69 -6.77
CA ARG A 39 9.36 -2.86 -6.42
C ARG A 39 8.76 -4.16 -6.92
N ARG A 40 7.47 -4.21 -7.26
CA ARG A 40 6.83 -5.42 -7.83
C ARG A 40 7.05 -5.56 -9.33
N ILE A 41 7.28 -4.45 -10.05
CA ILE A 41 7.50 -4.50 -11.51
C ILE A 41 8.96 -4.79 -11.90
N LEU A 42 9.89 -4.72 -10.96
CA LEU A 42 11.33 -4.97 -11.18
C LEU A 42 11.84 -6.24 -10.47
N THR A 43 10.94 -7.12 -10.05
CA THR A 43 11.30 -8.36 -9.36
C THR A 43 10.93 -9.55 -10.23
N ASP A 44 11.93 -10.26 -10.76
CA ASP A 44 11.77 -11.43 -11.65
C ASP A 44 11.25 -12.69 -10.92
N ASP A 45 11.08 -12.63 -9.59
CA ASP A 45 10.78 -13.80 -8.71
C ASP A 45 9.51 -14.58 -9.11
N TYR A 46 8.63 -14.00 -9.94
CA TYR A 46 7.39 -14.62 -10.43
C TYR A 46 7.16 -14.45 -11.93
N ASP A 47 8.20 -14.14 -12.72
CA ASP A 47 8.08 -13.97 -14.18
C ASP A 47 7.79 -15.31 -14.90
N ASP A 48 8.39 -16.39 -14.41
CA ASP A 48 8.23 -17.73 -15.00
C ASP A 48 6.95 -18.45 -14.50
N ALA A 49 6.44 -18.09 -13.31
CA ALA A 49 5.22 -18.67 -12.75
C ALA A 49 4.56 -17.75 -11.71
N PRO A 50 3.22 -17.65 -11.69
CA PRO A 50 2.51 -16.86 -10.69
C PRO A 50 2.81 -17.35 -9.28
N ARG A 51 2.83 -16.42 -8.31
CA ARG A 51 3.05 -16.75 -6.90
C ARG A 51 2.04 -17.82 -6.48
N PRO A 52 2.48 -18.95 -5.89
CA PRO A 52 1.58 -19.99 -5.41
C PRO A 52 0.62 -19.34 -4.42
N ASP A 53 -0.67 -19.59 -4.59
CA ASP A 53 -1.67 -19.12 -3.64
C ASP A 53 -1.32 -19.75 -2.29
N ARG A 54 -1.13 -18.90 -1.28
CA ARG A 54 -0.89 -19.38 0.07
C ARG A 54 -2.24 -19.84 0.64
N SER A 55 -2.81 -20.89 0.07
CA SER A 55 -3.98 -21.62 0.59
C SER A 55 -3.57 -22.84 1.43
N ASP A 56 -2.28 -23.16 1.50
CA ASP A 56 -1.73 -24.14 2.43
C ASP A 56 -1.53 -23.53 3.83
N ASP A 57 -2.63 -23.23 4.53
CA ASP A 57 -2.64 -23.28 6.01
C ASP A 57 -2.73 -24.75 6.47
N THR A 58 -1.87 -25.61 5.92
CA THR A 58 -1.58 -26.89 6.57
C THR A 58 -0.59 -26.57 7.68
N ARG A 59 -1.13 -26.13 8.82
CA ARG A 59 -0.41 -26.18 10.09
C ARG A 59 0.17 -27.60 10.22
N PRO A 60 1.49 -27.76 10.39
CA PRO A 60 2.03 -29.02 10.83
C PRO A 60 1.78 -29.07 12.33
N ASP A 61 0.60 -29.55 12.74
CA ASP A 61 0.43 -29.92 14.14
C ASP A 61 1.13 -31.26 14.36
N SER A 62 2.32 -31.11 14.92
CA SER A 62 3.23 -32.12 15.38
C SER A 62 2.57 -33.06 16.39
N SER A 63 1.95 -34.13 15.90
CA SER A 63 1.72 -35.33 16.71
C SER A 63 2.31 -36.53 16.00
N ASP A 64 3.64 -36.59 15.92
CA ASP A 64 4.36 -37.85 16.01
C ASP A 64 5.86 -37.58 16.18
N ASP A 65 6.45 -38.35 17.11
CA ASP A 65 7.87 -38.55 17.34
C ASP A 65 8.64 -37.53 18.20
N ALA A 66 8.49 -37.67 19.52
CA ALA A 66 9.61 -37.49 20.43
C ALA A 66 9.47 -38.38 21.68
N GLY A 67 10.38 -39.36 21.78
CA GLY A 67 11.00 -39.70 23.06
C GLY A 67 10.51 -40.98 23.74
N GLY A 68 11.32 -42.04 23.62
CA GLY A 68 11.18 -43.27 24.37
C GLY A 68 11.12 -43.04 25.89
N GLY A 69 10.08 -43.60 26.50
CA GLY A 69 9.91 -43.71 27.95
C GLY A 69 10.23 -45.12 28.41
N GLN A 70 11.21 -45.23 29.29
CA GLN A 70 11.52 -46.41 30.10
C GLN A 70 10.29 -46.89 30.88
N GLY A 71 10.16 -48.22 31.02
CA GLY A 71 9.54 -48.83 32.20
C GLY A 71 8.56 -49.97 31.95
N LYS A 72 8.79 -51.07 32.69
CA LYS A 72 7.92 -52.23 32.98
C LYS A 72 8.04 -53.33 31.89
N GLU A 73 8.45 -54.57 32.18
CA GLU A 73 8.31 -55.43 33.37
C GLU A 73 9.52 -56.36 33.53
#